data_AF-A0A7V0UAH8-F1
#
_entry.id   AF-A0A7V0UAH8-F1
#
_cell.length_a   1.000
_cell.length_b   1.000
_cell.length_c   1.000
_cell.angle_alpha   90.00
_cell.angle_beta   90.00
_cell.angle_gamma   90.00
#
_symmetry.space_group_name_H-M   'P 1'
#
loop_
_entity.id
_entity.type
_entity.pdbx_description
1 polymer ?
#
loop_
_entity_poly.entity_id
_entity_poly.type
_entity_poly.pdbx_seq_one_letter_code
_entity_poly.pdbx_strand_id
1 'polypeptide(L)'
;MKTRILWIVSVAVIFIFIVLLFKSYNLYKENSLLEKEVVQLNVEKMKSLVDLENCLKQNEQFLKKELIDKYADSMINLRNKIEKGYIPDDAEISNFFDRTEFIVSNLELLELPKEKAAQYIYFIESMRNLLKPFSATEDKNKETAIDKQ
;
A
#
# COMPACT_ATOMS: atom_id res chain seq x y z
N MET A 1 37.72 73.84 -17.51
CA MET A 1 36.31 73.35 -17.58
C MET A 1 36.24 71.86 -17.86
N LYS A 2 36.90 71.34 -18.92
CA LYS A 2 36.90 69.93 -19.30
C LYS A 2 37.34 68.96 -18.19
N THR A 3 38.39 69.27 -17.44
CA THR A 3 38.91 68.43 -16.35
C THR A 3 37.95 68.29 -15.17
N ARG A 4 37.19 69.34 -14.82
CA ARG A 4 36.17 69.29 -13.76
C ARG A 4 34.97 68.43 -14.16
N ILE A 5 34.53 68.55 -15.41
CA ILE A 5 33.43 67.72 -15.96
C ILE A 5 33.84 66.25 -15.97
N LEU A 6 35.06 65.95 -16.39
CA LEU A 6 35.59 64.58 -16.44
C LEU A 6 35.68 63.95 -15.04
N TRP A 7 36.09 64.72 -14.03
CA TRP A 7 36.10 64.27 -12.63
C TRP A 7 34.69 63.97 -12.09
N ILE A 8 33.72 64.86 -12.34
CA ILE A 8 32.32 64.65 -11.92
C ILE A 8 31.73 63.40 -12.56
N VAL A 9 31.97 63.20 -13.86
CA VAL A 9 31.51 61.99 -14.57
C VAL A 9 32.17 60.74 -14.01
N SER A 10 33.47 60.77 -13.73
CA SER A 10 34.15 59.63 -13.10
C SER A 10 33.60 59.29 -11.72
N VAL A 11 33.30 60.30 -10.89
CA VAL A 11 32.68 60.10 -9.56
C VAL A 11 31.28 59.51 -9.70
N ALA A 12 30.48 59.98 -10.66
CA ALA A 12 29.14 59.45 -10.91
C ALA A 12 29.17 57.98 -11.37
N VAL A 13 30.11 57.62 -12.24
CA VAL A 13 30.28 56.22 -12.70
C VAL A 13 30.70 55.31 -11.55
N ILE A 14 31.63 55.74 -10.70
CA ILE A 14 32.04 55.00 -9.50
C ILE A 14 30.85 54.81 -8.55
N PHE A 15 30.05 55.85 -8.33
CA PHE A 15 28.87 55.77 -7.47
C PHE A 15 27.84 54.77 -8.01
N ILE A 16 27.55 54.81 -9.32
CA ILE A 16 26.65 53.84 -9.98
C ILE A 16 27.20 52.41 -9.84
N PHE A 17 28.50 52.21 -10.03
CA PHE A 17 29.12 50.91 -9.89
C PHE A 17 29.00 50.36 -8.46
N ILE A 18 29.20 51.19 -7.44
CA ILE A 18 29.00 50.80 -6.03
C ILE A 18 27.54 50.41 -5.76
N VAL A 19 26.57 51.16 -6.29
CA VAL A 19 25.15 50.84 -6.15
C VAL A 19 24.81 49.50 -6.81
N LEU A 20 25.36 49.22 -8.00
CA LEU A 20 25.17 47.94 -8.69
C LEU A 20 25.79 46.78 -7.90
N LEU A 21 27.00 46.96 -7.36
CA LEU A 21 27.64 45.97 -6.50
C LEU A 21 26.79 45.68 -5.26
N PHE A 22 26.30 46.71 -4.57
CA PHE A 22 25.44 46.56 -3.40
C PHE A 22 24.14 45.81 -3.74
N LYS A 23 23.51 46.13 -4.88
CA LYS A 23 22.31 45.44 -5.35
C LYS A 23 22.60 43.97 -5.67
N SER A 24 23.70 43.68 -6.37
CA SER A 24 24.09 42.30 -6.70
C SER A 24 24.39 41.48 -5.43
N TYR A 25 25.01 42.09 -4.42
CA TYR A 25 25.26 41.46 -3.13
C TYR A 25 23.97 41.11 -2.38
N ASN A 26 23.01 42.03 -2.32
CA ASN A 26 21.72 41.77 -1.68
C ASN A 26 20.93 40.67 -2.42
N LEU A 27 20.89 40.71 -3.76
CA LEU A 27 20.25 39.68 -4.57
C LEU A 27 20.91 38.30 -4.37
N TYR A 28 22.24 38.25 -4.33
CA TYR A 28 22.97 37.02 -4.03
C TYR A 28 22.61 36.47 -2.65
N LYS A 29 22.54 37.34 -1.65
CA LYS A 29 22.18 36.95 -0.28
C LYS A 29 20.75 36.42 -0.20
N GLU A 30 19.77 37.10 -0.79
CA GLU A 30 18.37 36.66 -0.82
C GLU A 30 18.22 35.32 -1.56
N ASN A 31 18.83 35.15 -2.73
CA ASN A 31 18.83 33.88 -3.45
C ASN A 31 19.41 32.74 -2.60
N SER A 32 20.52 32.98 -1.89
CA SER A 32 21.12 31.97 -1.02
C SER A 32 20.21 31.57 0.17
N LEU A 33 19.36 32.48 0.64
CA LEU A 33 18.37 32.20 1.68
C LEU A 33 17.20 31.40 1.11
N LEU A 34 16.69 31.82 -0.05
CA LEU A 34 15.62 31.09 -0.76
C LEU A 34 16.04 29.66 -1.12
N GLU A 35 17.27 29.45 -1.59
CA GLU A 35 17.80 28.11 -1.86
C GLU A 35 17.82 27.24 -0.60
N LYS A 36 18.22 27.80 0.55
CA LYS A 36 18.20 27.07 1.83
C LYS A 36 16.78 26.71 2.26
N GLU A 37 15.84 27.65 2.15
CA GLU A 37 14.44 27.42 2.47
C GLU A 37 13.82 26.35 1.56
N VAL A 38 14.11 26.38 0.26
CA VAL A 38 13.66 25.35 -0.69
C VAL A 38 14.23 23.99 -0.34
N VAL A 39 15.51 23.90 0.02
CA VAL A 39 16.12 22.64 0.45
C VAL A 39 15.45 22.13 1.74
N GLN A 40 15.22 22.98 2.72
CA GLN A 40 14.53 22.62 3.96
C GLN A 40 13.10 22.12 3.69
N LEU A 41 12.32 22.87 2.91
CA LEU A 41 10.97 22.49 2.51
C LEU A 41 10.94 21.15 1.78
N ASN A 42 11.89 20.88 0.90
CA ASN A 42 11.99 19.60 0.20
C ASN A 42 12.30 18.44 1.15
N VAL A 43 13.17 18.66 2.14
CA VAL A 43 13.48 17.65 3.17
C VAL A 43 12.25 17.37 4.03
N GLU A 44 11.55 18.41 4.50
CA GLU A 44 10.32 18.27 5.28
C GLU A 44 9.22 17.57 4.49
N LYS A 45 9.04 17.94 3.22
CA LYS A 45 8.09 17.29 2.33
C LYS A 45 8.43 15.81 2.15
N MET A 46 9.69 15.46 1.89
CA MET A 46 10.06 14.05 1.78
C MET A 46 9.86 13.28 3.08
N LYS A 47 10.19 13.88 4.22
CA LYS A 47 9.89 13.26 5.52
C LYS A 47 8.39 12.99 5.68
N SER A 48 7.55 13.96 5.36
CA SER A 48 6.09 13.79 5.45
C SER A 48 5.55 12.70 4.53
N LEU A 49 6.12 12.54 3.33
CA LEU A 49 5.74 11.49 2.40
C LEU A 49 6.18 10.10 2.89
N VAL A 50 7.38 10.00 3.46
CA VAL A 50 7.87 8.75 4.07
C VAL A 50 7.01 8.36 5.28
N ASP A 51 6.65 9.31 6.13
CA ASP A 51 5.78 9.06 7.29
C ASP A 51 4.38 8.60 6.84
N LEU A 52 3.84 9.20 5.78
CA LEU A 52 2.58 8.77 5.17
C LEU A 52 2.67 7.36 4.59
N GLU A 53 3.74 7.05 3.84
CA GLU A 53 3.97 5.72 3.28
C GLU A 53 4.03 4.65 4.38
N ASN A 54 4.74 4.93 5.47
CA ASN A 54 4.82 4.04 6.63
C ASN A 54 3.45 3.83 7.28
N CYS A 55 2.66 4.89 7.43
CA CYS A 55 1.30 4.81 7.97
C CYS A 55 0.39 3.97 7.07
N LEU A 56 0.44 4.18 5.75
CA LEU A 56 -0.33 3.40 4.78
C LEU A 56 0.04 1.92 4.83
N LYS A 57 1.34 1.61 4.91
CA LYS A 57 1.82 0.23 5.01
C LYS A 57 1.36 -0.45 6.30
N GLN A 58 1.38 0.26 7.43
CA GLN A 58 0.84 -0.25 8.70
C GLN A 58 -0.67 -0.49 8.62
N ASN A 59 -1.42 0.44 8.04
CA ASN A 59 -2.86 0.28 7.83
C ASN A 59 -3.19 -0.90 6.91
N GLU A 60 -2.44 -1.08 5.83
CA GLU A 60 -2.60 -2.22 4.92
C GLU A 60 -2.38 -3.54 5.67
N GLN A 61 -1.31 -3.63 6.47
CA GLN A 61 -1.04 -4.82 7.28
C GLN A 61 -2.15 -5.09 8.30
N PHE A 62 -2.66 -4.06 8.96
CA PHE A 62 -3.77 -4.18 9.90
C PHE A 62 -5.04 -4.69 9.22
N LEU A 63 -5.42 -4.10 8.07
CA LEU A 63 -6.59 -4.51 7.30
C LEU A 63 -6.48 -5.96 6.82
N LYS A 64 -5.28 -6.39 6.37
CA LYS A 64 -5.06 -7.79 6.00
C LYS A 64 -5.25 -8.74 7.17
N LYS A 65 -4.74 -8.38 8.37
CA LYS A 65 -4.96 -9.17 9.60
C LYS A 65 -6.44 -9.28 9.94
N GLU A 66 -7.16 -8.16 9.97
CA GLU A 66 -8.59 -8.14 10.25
C GLU A 66 -9.40 -8.95 9.23
N LEU A 67 -9.01 -8.88 7.95
CA LEU A 67 -9.66 -9.63 6.88
C LEU A 67 -9.44 -11.14 7.03
N ILE A 68 -8.23 -11.55 7.42
CA ILE A 68 -7.93 -12.96 7.71
C ILE A 68 -8.80 -13.47 8.85
N ASP A 69 -8.93 -12.73 9.94
CA ASP A 69 -9.77 -13.13 11.07
C ASP A 69 -11.24 -13.30 10.65
N LYS A 70 -11.79 -12.33 9.88
CA LYS A 70 -13.15 -12.42 9.34
C LYS A 70 -13.34 -13.60 8.39
N TYR A 71 -12.34 -13.90 7.57
CA TYR A 71 -12.36 -15.05 6.67
C TYR A 71 -12.32 -16.36 7.44
N ALA A 72 -11.46 -16.47 8.46
CA ALA A 72 -11.40 -17.63 9.35
C ALA A 72 -12.76 -17.90 10.00
N ASP A 73 -13.37 -16.87 10.60
CA ASP A 73 -14.71 -16.96 11.21
C ASP A 73 -15.77 -17.41 10.20
N SER A 74 -15.74 -16.85 8.98
CA SER A 74 -16.70 -17.26 7.96
C SER A 74 -16.50 -18.71 7.49
N MET A 75 -15.26 -19.20 7.42
CA MET A 75 -14.99 -20.59 7.07
C MET A 75 -15.41 -21.55 8.18
N ILE A 76 -15.19 -21.17 9.45
CA ILE A 76 -15.67 -21.93 10.62
C ILE A 76 -17.20 -21.98 10.61
N ASN A 77 -17.87 -20.88 10.29
CA ASN A 77 -19.33 -20.85 10.16
C ASN A 77 -19.82 -21.77 9.04
N LEU A 78 -19.14 -21.78 7.89
CA LEU A 78 -19.46 -22.70 6.79
C LEU A 78 -19.31 -24.17 7.25
N ARG A 79 -18.21 -24.51 7.92
CA ARG A 79 -18.00 -25.84 8.52
C ARG A 79 -19.17 -26.23 9.41
N ASN A 80 -19.52 -25.35 10.36
CA ASN A 80 -20.58 -25.61 11.34
C ASN A 80 -21.95 -25.78 10.69
N LYS A 81 -22.23 -25.09 9.58
CA LYS A 81 -23.44 -25.32 8.79
C LYS A 81 -23.43 -26.72 8.18
N ILE A 82 -22.33 -27.10 7.53
CA ILE A 82 -22.22 -28.40 6.85
C ILE A 82 -22.34 -29.56 7.85
N GLU A 83 -21.74 -29.44 9.03
CA GLU A 83 -21.90 -30.42 10.12
C GLU A 83 -23.35 -30.56 10.61
N LYS A 84 -24.20 -29.54 10.41
CA LYS A 84 -25.64 -29.57 10.69
C LYS A 84 -26.48 -30.12 9.53
N GLY A 85 -25.85 -30.62 8.46
CA GLY A 85 -26.52 -31.19 7.29
C GLY A 85 -26.82 -30.17 6.18
N TYR A 86 -26.23 -28.98 6.23
CA TYR A 86 -26.32 -28.01 5.14
C TYR A 86 -25.50 -28.46 3.93
N ILE A 87 -26.04 -28.24 2.73
CA ILE A 87 -25.34 -28.47 1.46
C ILE A 87 -24.86 -27.11 0.94
N PRO A 88 -23.54 -26.87 0.86
CA PRO A 88 -22.99 -25.62 0.37
C PRO A 88 -23.24 -25.46 -1.13
N ASP A 89 -23.48 -24.22 -1.55
CA ASP A 89 -23.56 -23.88 -2.98
C ASP A 89 -22.18 -23.69 -3.61
N ASP A 90 -22.12 -23.66 -4.94
CA ASP A 90 -20.85 -23.50 -5.66
C ASP A 90 -20.16 -22.16 -5.36
N ALA A 91 -20.93 -21.12 -5.02
CA ALA A 91 -20.41 -19.82 -4.66
C ALA A 91 -19.71 -19.86 -3.28
N GLU A 92 -20.27 -20.54 -2.29
CA GLU A 92 -19.68 -20.76 -0.98
C GLU A 92 -18.41 -21.62 -1.07
N ILE A 93 -18.40 -22.62 -1.95
CA ILE A 93 -17.22 -23.43 -2.25
C ILE A 93 -16.12 -22.58 -2.89
N SER A 94 -16.45 -21.79 -3.93
CA SER A 94 -15.49 -20.87 -4.58
C SER A 94 -14.93 -19.86 -3.59
N ASN A 95 -15.82 -19.20 -2.83
CA ASN A 95 -15.44 -18.25 -1.80
C ASN A 95 -14.52 -18.87 -0.74
N PHE A 96 -14.73 -20.13 -0.37
CA PHE A 96 -13.84 -20.84 0.55
C PHE A 96 -12.43 -20.99 -0.04
N PHE A 97 -12.29 -21.34 -1.31
CA PHE A 97 -10.99 -21.48 -1.97
C PHE A 97 -10.28 -20.13 -2.12
N ASP A 98 -10.99 -19.08 -2.54
CA ASP A 98 -10.44 -17.73 -2.67
C ASP A 98 -9.91 -17.19 -1.33
N ARG A 99 -10.70 -17.38 -0.27
CA ARG A 99 -10.30 -16.98 1.10
C ARG A 99 -9.14 -17.81 1.62
N THR A 100 -9.11 -19.10 1.30
CA THR A 100 -8.01 -19.98 1.65
C THR A 100 -6.71 -19.51 0.99
N GLU A 101 -6.75 -19.20 -0.31
CA GLU A 101 -5.60 -18.68 -1.05
C GLU A 101 -5.11 -17.37 -0.43
N PHE A 102 -6.02 -16.44 -0.14
CA PHE A 102 -5.69 -15.18 0.50
C PHE A 102 -5.03 -15.37 1.87
N ILE A 103 -5.53 -16.29 2.70
CA ILE A 103 -4.96 -16.56 4.03
C ILE A 103 -3.57 -17.17 3.90
N VAL A 104 -3.38 -18.14 3.01
CA VAL A 104 -2.08 -18.81 2.80
C VAL A 104 -1.05 -17.82 2.26
N SER A 105 -1.43 -16.93 1.32
CA SER A 105 -0.52 -15.92 0.76
C SER A 105 -0.13 -14.83 1.76
N ASN A 106 -0.91 -14.65 2.83
CA ASN A 106 -0.70 -13.61 3.84
C ASN A 106 -0.38 -14.18 5.22
N LEU A 107 -0.05 -15.46 5.33
CA LEU A 107 0.13 -16.15 6.61
C LEU A 107 1.31 -15.58 7.41
N GLU A 108 2.34 -15.08 6.72
CA GLU A 108 3.51 -14.42 7.30
C GLU A 108 3.14 -13.14 8.08
N LEU A 109 2.07 -12.44 7.66
CA LEU A 109 1.65 -11.19 8.30
C LEU A 109 1.10 -11.42 9.70
N LEU A 110 0.57 -12.61 9.99
CA LEU A 110 -0.09 -12.90 11.25
C LEU A 110 0.88 -13.14 12.41
N GLU A 111 2.20 -13.22 12.14
CA GLU A 111 3.25 -13.49 13.14
C GLU A 111 2.88 -14.66 14.07
N LEU A 112 2.20 -15.68 13.52
CA LEU A 112 1.66 -16.77 14.33
C LEU A 112 2.79 -17.67 14.85
N PRO A 113 2.68 -18.17 16.09
CA PRO A 113 3.45 -19.32 16.53
C PRO A 113 3.28 -20.48 15.53
N LYS A 114 4.37 -21.20 15.26
CA LYS A 114 4.38 -22.33 14.30
C LYS A 114 3.24 -23.32 14.53
N GLU A 115 2.89 -23.57 15.78
CA GLU A 115 1.78 -24.44 16.17
C GLU A 115 0.43 -23.93 15.69
N LYS A 116 0.15 -22.62 15.82
CA LYS A 116 -1.10 -22.02 15.34
C LYS A 116 -1.17 -21.99 13.82
N ALA A 117 -0.04 -21.72 13.15
CA ALA A 117 0.05 -21.79 11.69
C ALA A 117 -0.26 -23.21 11.19
N ALA A 118 0.28 -24.24 11.84
CA ALA A 118 -0.02 -25.63 11.52
C ALA A 118 -1.51 -25.97 11.73
N GLN A 119 -2.13 -25.46 12.81
CA GLN A 119 -3.58 -25.64 13.04
C GLN A 119 -4.43 -25.02 11.92
N TYR A 120 -4.05 -23.84 11.42
CA TYR A 120 -4.74 -23.20 10.29
C TYR A 120 -4.64 -24.04 9.01
N ILE A 121 -3.46 -24.55 8.70
CA ILE A 121 -3.24 -25.40 7.54
C ILE A 121 -4.06 -26.69 7.66
N TYR A 122 -4.05 -27.32 8.84
CA TYR A 122 -4.84 -28.52 9.11
C TYR A 122 -6.35 -28.26 8.98
N PHE A 123 -6.84 -27.12 9.47
CA PHE A 123 -8.23 -26.72 9.31
C PHE A 123 -8.61 -26.57 7.84
N ILE A 124 -7.78 -25.89 7.05
CA ILE A 124 -8.00 -25.72 5.60
C ILE A 124 -8.07 -27.08 4.90
N GLU A 125 -7.14 -27.99 5.20
CA GLU A 125 -7.10 -29.32 4.60
C GLU A 125 -8.33 -30.15 4.97
N SER A 126 -8.74 -30.12 6.25
CA SER A 126 -9.96 -30.76 6.73
C SER A 126 -11.20 -30.24 5.99
N MET A 127 -11.31 -28.92 5.83
CA MET A 127 -12.40 -28.30 5.09
C MET A 127 -12.40 -28.65 3.61
N ARG A 128 -11.24 -28.70 2.94
CA ARG A 128 -11.16 -29.15 1.54
C ARG A 128 -11.69 -30.56 1.36
N ASN A 129 -11.34 -31.47 2.28
CA ASN A 129 -11.83 -32.85 2.24
C ASN A 129 -13.35 -32.93 2.45
N LEU A 130 -13.88 -32.08 3.33
CA LEU A 130 -15.30 -31.97 3.61
C LEU A 130 -16.09 -31.35 2.44
N LEU A 131 -15.49 -30.44 1.67
CA LEU A 131 -16.11 -29.81 0.51
C LEU A 131 -16.01 -30.63 -0.79
N LYS A 132 -15.04 -31.54 -0.88
CA LYS A 132 -14.76 -32.38 -2.06
C LYS A 132 -15.99 -33.12 -2.64
N PRO A 133 -16.92 -33.67 -1.84
CA PRO A 133 -18.11 -34.33 -2.38
C PRO A 133 -19.06 -33.37 -3.09
N PHE A 134 -19.08 -32.10 -2.70
CA PHE A 134 -19.97 -31.08 -3.25
C PHE A 134 -19.40 -30.46 -4.52
N SER A 135 -18.07 -30.29 -4.59
CA SER A 135 -17.36 -29.74 -5.75
C SER A 135 -17.39 -30.62 -7.02
N ALA A 136 -17.80 -31.89 -6.91
CA ALA A 136 -17.79 -32.86 -8.02
C ALA A 136 -19.19 -33.13 -8.61
N THR A 137 -20.21 -32.40 -8.18
CA THR A 137 -21.62 -32.72 -8.50
C THR A 137 -22.04 -32.32 -9.93
N GLU A 138 -21.20 -31.60 -10.68
CA GLU A 138 -21.45 -31.31 -12.10
C GLU A 138 -21.10 -32.46 -13.07
N ASP A 139 -20.20 -33.38 -12.71
CA ASP A 139 -19.76 -34.43 -13.66
C ASP A 139 -20.81 -35.54 -13.83
N LYS A 140 -21.67 -35.78 -12.83
CA LYS A 140 -22.72 -36.82 -12.92
C LYS A 140 -24.00 -36.40 -13.63
N ASN A 141 -24.26 -35.10 -13.75
CA ASN A 141 -25.46 -34.59 -14.42
C ASN A 141 -25.26 -34.39 -15.93
N LYS A 142 -24.02 -34.45 -16.45
CA LYS A 142 -23.74 -34.46 -17.90
C LYS A 142 -23.77 -35.87 -18.49
N GLU A 143 -23.48 -36.91 -17.71
CA GLU A 143 -23.41 -38.29 -18.21
C GLU A 143 -24.81 -38.94 -18.37
N THR A 144 -25.82 -38.49 -17.62
CA THR A 144 -27.21 -38.94 -17.77
C THR A 144 -27.98 -38.24 -18.89
N ALA A 145 -27.43 -37.19 -19.51
CA ALA A 145 -28.03 -36.47 -20.63
C ALA A 145 -27.60 -37.02 -22.00
N ILE A 146 -26.54 -37.83 -22.07
CA ILE A 146 -26.01 -38.39 -23.32
C ILE A 146 -26.60 -39.78 -23.64
N ASP A 147 -27.17 -40.48 -22.65
CA ASP A 147 -27.75 -41.83 -22.82
C ASP A 147 -29.25 -41.82 -23.23
N LYS A 148 -29.74 -40.69 -23.79
CA LYS A 148 -31.11 -40.53 -24.30
C LYS A 148 -31.19 -39.95 -25.72
N GLN A 149 -30.17 -40.16 -26.55
CA GLN A 149 -30.23 -39.93 -27.99
C GLN A 149 -29.99 -41.19 -28.79
#